data_AF-A0A7S0YVT5-F1
#
_entry.id   AF-A0A7S0YVT5-F1
#
_cell.length_a   1.000
_cell.length_b   1.000
_cell.length_c   1.000
_cell.angle_alpha   90.00
_cell.angle_beta   90.00
_cell.angle_gamma   90.00
#
_symmetry.space_group_name_H-M   'P 1'
#
loop_
_entity.id
_entity.type
_entity.pdbx_description
1 polymer ?
#
loop_
_entity_poly.entity_id
_entity_poly.type
_entity_poly.pdbx_seq_one_letter_code
_entity_poly.pdbx_strand_id
1 'polypeptide(L)'
;EVGVGVIAAGVAKAKADHILISGHDGGTGAAQWGGIKSTGLPWELGLAETHQTLVMNDLRSRVILETDGQLKTGQDVVKALILGAEECGFSTAPLVSLGCIMMRKCHLNVCPVGV
;
A
#
# COMPACT_ATOMS: atom_id res chain seq x y z
N GLU A 1 -16.35 5.18 4.14
CA GLU A 1 -15.87 6.56 4.00
C GLU A 1 -14.80 6.55 2.92
N VAL A 2 -14.96 7.42 1.92
CA VAL A 2 -14.11 7.59 0.73
C VAL A 2 -13.60 9.01 0.89
N GLY A 3 -12.30 9.18 1.14
CA GLY A 3 -11.73 10.48 1.54
C GLY A 3 -10.22 10.62 1.37
N VAL A 4 -9.49 9.55 1.05
CA VAL A 4 -8.04 9.65 0.83
C VAL A 4 -7.72 10.44 -0.44
N GLY A 5 -8.60 10.45 -1.45
CA GLY A 5 -8.41 11.21 -2.68
C GLY A 5 -8.41 12.72 -2.44
N VAL A 6 -9.25 13.21 -1.52
CA VAL A 6 -9.27 14.63 -1.13
C VAL A 6 -7.93 15.03 -0.49
N ILE A 7 -7.41 14.18 0.37
CA ILE A 7 -6.09 14.37 1.00
C ILE A 7 -5.00 14.34 -0.06
N ALA A 8 -5.03 13.36 -0.98
CA ALA A 8 -4.05 13.23 -2.06
C ALA A 8 -4.01 14.47 -2.97
N ALA A 9 -5.15 15.09 -3.28
CA ALA A 9 -5.18 16.36 -4.01
C ALA A 9 -4.49 17.49 -3.23
N GLY A 10 -4.63 17.53 -1.91
CA GLY A 10 -3.89 18.45 -1.04
C GLY A 10 -2.39 18.18 -1.07
N VAL A 11 -1.98 16.92 -0.96
CA VAL A 11 -0.57 16.48 -1.02
C VAL A 11 0.08 16.84 -2.35
N ALA A 12 -0.61 16.63 -3.48
CA ALA A 12 -0.13 17.03 -4.80
C ALA A 12 0.02 18.56 -4.92
N LYS A 13 -0.91 19.35 -4.36
CA LYS A 13 -0.79 20.83 -4.31
C LYS A 13 0.37 21.29 -3.42
N ALA A 14 0.72 20.51 -2.41
CA ALA A 14 1.87 20.73 -1.54
C ALA A 14 3.22 20.35 -2.20
N LYS A 15 3.22 20.03 -3.50
CA LYS A 15 4.41 19.69 -4.30
C LYS A 15 5.12 18.40 -3.86
N ALA A 16 4.36 17.43 -3.36
CA ALA A 16 4.89 16.07 -3.33
C ALA A 16 5.08 15.57 -4.76
N ASP A 17 6.16 14.82 -5.01
CA ASP A 17 6.40 14.15 -6.29
C ASP A 17 5.80 12.73 -6.33
N HIS A 18 5.46 12.19 -5.16
CA HIS A 18 5.08 10.79 -5.00
C HIS A 18 4.01 10.62 -3.92
N ILE A 19 3.04 9.74 -4.17
CA ILE A 19 1.99 9.37 -3.23
C ILE A 19 1.88 7.85 -3.21
N LEU A 20 2.02 7.26 -2.02
CA LEU A 20 1.80 5.83 -1.79
C LEU A 20 0.43 5.61 -1.12
N ILE A 21 -0.38 4.73 -1.71
CA ILE A 21 -1.62 4.22 -1.12
C ILE A 21 -1.41 2.79 -0.62
N SER A 22 -1.37 2.65 0.70
CA SER A 22 -1.19 1.36 1.38
C SER A 22 -2.51 0.71 1.78
N GLY A 23 -2.65 -0.57 1.44
CA GLY A 23 -3.78 -1.41 1.85
C GLY A 23 -3.76 -1.81 3.32
N HIS A 24 -4.94 -2.10 3.87
CA HIS A 24 -5.11 -2.56 5.26
C HIS A 24 -4.42 -3.90 5.58
N ASP A 25 -4.04 -4.64 4.55
CA ASP A 25 -3.46 -5.98 4.64
C ASP A 25 -1.92 -5.96 4.71
N GLY A 26 -1.32 -4.78 4.75
CA GLY A 26 0.12 -4.57 4.94
C GLY A 26 0.73 -5.38 6.10
N GLY A 27 2.01 -5.76 5.92
CA GLY A 27 2.76 -6.48 6.94
C GLY A 27 3.24 -5.55 8.06
N THR A 28 3.41 -6.09 9.26
CA THR A 28 4.05 -5.37 10.38
C THR A 28 4.85 -6.34 11.24
N GLY A 29 6.01 -5.89 11.72
CA GLY A 29 6.82 -6.63 12.69
C GLY A 29 6.20 -6.60 14.09
N ALA A 30 5.54 -5.50 14.44
CA ALA A 30 4.92 -5.28 15.75
C ALA A 30 3.78 -4.25 15.61
N ALA A 31 2.54 -4.67 15.86
CA ALA A 31 1.41 -3.77 16.00
C ALA A 31 0.34 -4.39 16.91
N GLN A 32 -0.55 -3.54 17.42
CA GLN A 32 -1.70 -3.98 18.21
C GLN A 32 -2.64 -4.83 17.36
N TRP A 33 -3.11 -5.96 17.90
CA TRP A 33 -3.98 -6.89 17.18
C TRP A 33 -5.26 -6.21 16.68
N GLY A 34 -5.88 -5.36 17.51
CA GLY A 34 -7.05 -4.59 17.13
C GLY A 34 -6.80 -3.69 15.90
N GLY A 35 -5.63 -3.05 15.83
CA GLY A 35 -5.25 -2.22 14.68
C GLY A 35 -5.09 -3.05 13.40
N ILE A 36 -4.42 -4.20 13.48
CA ILE A 36 -4.22 -5.11 12.33
C ILE A 36 -5.57 -5.61 11.78
N LYS A 37 -6.57 -5.83 12.64
CA LYS A 37 -7.84 -6.46 12.26
C LYS A 37 -8.96 -5.48 11.94
N SER A 38 -8.88 -4.25 12.42
CA SER A 38 -10.02 -3.33 12.42
C SER A 38 -9.69 -1.95 11.87
N THR A 39 -8.52 -1.73 11.28
CA THR A 39 -8.13 -0.43 10.73
C THR A 39 -7.69 -0.56 9.26
N GLY A 40 -8.07 0.42 8.46
CA GLY A 40 -7.75 0.50 7.04
C GLY A 40 -8.85 -0.07 6.13
N LEU A 41 -8.66 0.13 4.83
CA LEU A 41 -9.51 -0.38 3.76
C LEU A 41 -8.64 -1.05 2.67
N PRO A 42 -9.24 -1.84 1.77
CA PRO A 42 -8.55 -2.40 0.61
C PRO A 42 -7.90 -1.31 -0.24
N TRP A 43 -6.67 -1.57 -0.71
CA TRP A 43 -5.92 -0.61 -1.51
C TRP A 43 -6.64 -0.31 -2.83
N GLU A 44 -7.41 -1.25 -3.38
CA GLU A 44 -8.16 -1.06 -4.63
C GLU A 44 -9.11 0.13 -4.55
N LEU A 45 -9.77 0.32 -3.41
CA LEU A 45 -10.71 1.41 -3.20
C LEU A 45 -9.97 2.74 -3.06
N GLY A 46 -8.94 2.81 -2.22
CA GLY A 46 -8.18 4.03 -1.97
C GLY A 46 -7.37 4.48 -3.19
N LEU A 47 -6.83 3.53 -3.96
CA LEU A 47 -6.06 3.79 -5.17
C LEU A 47 -6.95 4.35 -6.27
N ALA A 48 -8.09 3.69 -6.54
CA ALA A 48 -9.04 4.14 -7.54
C ALA A 48 -9.61 5.53 -7.20
N GLU A 49 -9.97 5.76 -5.93
CA GLU A 49 -10.44 7.06 -5.44
C GLU A 49 -9.37 8.16 -5.65
N THR A 50 -8.14 7.88 -5.25
CA THR A 50 -7.01 8.80 -5.39
C THR A 50 -6.77 9.15 -6.85
N HIS A 51 -6.70 8.15 -7.72
CA HIS A 51 -6.52 8.33 -9.15
C HIS A 51 -7.63 9.22 -9.73
N GLN A 52 -8.90 8.88 -9.48
CA GLN A 52 -10.05 9.65 -9.97
C GLN A 52 -10.03 11.09 -9.47
N THR A 53 -9.75 11.31 -8.19
CA THR A 53 -9.73 12.64 -7.60
C THR A 53 -8.61 13.50 -8.17
N LEU A 54 -7.41 12.94 -8.34
CA LEU A 54 -6.30 13.65 -8.95
C LEU A 54 -6.57 14.00 -10.42
N VAL A 55 -7.21 13.10 -11.18
CA VAL A 55 -7.61 13.37 -12.57
C VAL A 55 -8.67 14.48 -12.65
N MET A 56 -9.72 14.39 -11.82
CA MET A 56 -10.78 15.41 -11.78
C MET A 56 -10.29 16.81 -11.40
N ASN A 57 -9.14 16.91 -10.71
CA ASN A 57 -8.53 18.17 -10.29
C ASN A 57 -7.36 18.62 -11.17
N ASP A 58 -7.05 17.91 -12.26
CA ASP A 58 -5.88 18.17 -13.12
C ASP A 58 -4.53 18.18 -12.35
N LEU A 59 -4.42 17.24 -11.40
CA LEU A 59 -3.24 17.05 -10.55
C LEU A 59 -2.52 15.74 -10.83
N ARG A 60 -3.13 14.82 -11.60
CA ARG A 60 -2.60 13.46 -11.76
C ARG A 60 -1.22 13.40 -12.41
N SER A 61 -0.91 14.33 -13.31
CA SER A 61 0.39 14.44 -13.98
C SER A 61 1.53 14.94 -13.09
N ARG A 62 1.23 15.41 -11.86
CA ARG A 62 2.21 16.03 -10.96
C ARG A 62 2.86 15.04 -10.00
N VAL A 63 2.28 13.86 -9.85
CA VAL A 63 2.69 12.87 -8.86
C VAL A 63 2.76 11.49 -9.47
N ILE A 64 3.73 10.71 -9.03
CA ILE A 64 3.76 9.25 -9.23
C ILE A 64 2.85 8.63 -8.16
N LEU A 65 1.96 7.75 -8.58
CA LEU A 65 1.06 7.03 -7.67
C LEU A 65 1.55 5.60 -7.47
N GLU A 66 1.97 5.25 -6.25
CA GLU A 66 2.36 3.90 -5.87
C GLU A 66 1.24 3.23 -5.05
N THR A 67 1.18 1.90 -5.11
CA THR A 67 0.39 1.13 -4.16
C THR A 67 1.17 -0.05 -3.60
N ASP A 68 0.89 -0.37 -2.34
CA ASP A 68 1.30 -1.61 -1.69
C ASP A 68 0.16 -2.17 -0.84
N GLY A 69 0.32 -3.40 -0.35
CA GLY A 69 -0.75 -4.13 0.33
C GLY A 69 -0.84 -5.55 -0.20
N GLN A 70 0.04 -6.42 0.28
CA GLN A 70 0.00 -7.86 0.00
C GLN A 70 -0.01 -8.27 -1.48
N LEU A 71 0.51 -7.43 -2.37
CA LEU A 71 0.76 -7.77 -3.77
C LEU A 71 1.70 -8.99 -3.83
N LYS A 72 1.25 -10.08 -4.48
CA LYS A 72 2.01 -11.34 -4.55
C LYS A 72 2.17 -11.86 -5.96
N THR A 73 1.26 -11.49 -6.86
CA THR A 73 1.18 -12.07 -8.19
C THR A 73 1.27 -10.99 -9.26
N GLY A 74 1.63 -11.39 -10.49
CA GLY A 74 1.55 -10.48 -11.63
C GLY A 74 0.14 -9.98 -11.90
N GLN A 75 -0.89 -10.75 -11.53
CA GLN A 75 -2.28 -10.29 -11.65
C GLN A 75 -2.57 -9.12 -10.70
N ASP A 76 -2.02 -9.13 -9.48
CA ASP A 76 -2.20 -8.04 -8.52
C ASP A 76 -1.56 -6.76 -9.06
N VAL A 77 -0.37 -6.87 -9.66
CA VAL A 77 0.31 -5.75 -10.34
C VAL A 77 -0.55 -5.22 -11.48
N VAL A 78 -1.04 -6.08 -12.36
CA VAL A 78 -1.89 -5.64 -13.49
C VAL A 78 -3.16 -4.93 -12.99
N LYS A 79 -3.79 -5.43 -11.92
CA LYS A 79 -4.94 -4.75 -11.31
C LYS A 79 -4.56 -3.38 -10.77
N ALA A 80 -3.44 -3.26 -10.05
CA ALA A 80 -2.95 -1.98 -9.53
C ALA A 80 -2.72 -0.96 -10.66
N LEU A 81 -2.07 -1.38 -11.74
CA LEU A 81 -1.81 -0.53 -12.91
C LEU A 81 -3.12 -0.06 -13.57
N ILE A 82 -4.10 -0.96 -13.74
CA ILE A 82 -5.42 -0.62 -14.30
C ILE A 82 -6.17 0.38 -13.40
N LEU A 83 -6.01 0.27 -12.08
CA LEU A 83 -6.63 1.18 -11.10
C LEU A 83 -5.87 2.51 -10.94
N GLY A 84 -4.76 2.68 -11.66
CA GLY A 84 -4.09 3.97 -11.82
C GLY A 84 -2.77 4.13 -11.09
N ALA A 85 -2.20 3.05 -10.52
CA ALA A 85 -0.83 3.04 -10.01
C ALA A 85 0.18 3.06 -11.17
N GLU A 86 1.34 3.64 -10.90
CA GLU A 86 2.53 3.61 -11.76
C GLU A 86 3.63 2.73 -11.14
N GLU A 87 3.62 2.59 -9.83
CA GLU A 87 4.58 1.78 -9.06
C GLU A 87 3.85 0.83 -8.11
N CYS A 88 4.51 -0.28 -7.79
CA CYS A 88 3.96 -1.33 -6.93
C CYS A 88 5.01 -1.75 -5.89
N GLY A 89 4.70 -1.54 -4.61
CA GLY A 89 5.54 -1.91 -3.48
C GLY A 89 5.35 -3.37 -3.07
N PHE A 90 6.46 -4.07 -2.82
CA PHE A 90 6.47 -5.46 -2.33
C PHE A 90 7.25 -5.56 -1.03
N SER A 91 6.63 -6.17 -0.01
CA SER A 91 7.26 -6.33 1.31
C SER A 91 7.21 -7.79 1.78
N THR A 92 6.03 -8.32 2.09
CA THR A 92 5.92 -9.69 2.64
C THR A 92 6.40 -10.78 1.68
N ALA A 93 6.12 -10.67 0.38
CA ALA A 93 6.56 -11.65 -0.60
C ALA A 93 8.11 -11.73 -0.70
N PRO A 94 8.85 -10.61 -0.81
CA PRO A 94 10.31 -10.59 -0.67
C PRO A 94 10.83 -11.18 0.65
N LEU A 95 10.17 -10.90 1.79
CA LEU A 95 10.59 -11.51 3.06
C LEU A 95 10.46 -13.04 3.02
N VAL A 96 9.40 -13.56 2.40
CA VAL A 96 9.21 -15.01 2.21
C VAL A 96 10.27 -15.59 1.28
N SER A 97 10.64 -14.89 0.19
CA SER A 97 11.71 -15.37 -0.70
C SER A 97 13.09 -15.36 -0.02
N LEU A 98 13.32 -14.46 0.95
CA LEU A 98 14.52 -14.43 1.78
C LEU A 98 14.53 -15.50 2.89
N GLY A 99 13.42 -16.21 3.12
CA GLY A 99 13.35 -17.33 4.06
C GLY A 99 12.32 -17.19 5.17
N CYS A 100 11.53 -16.10 5.21
CA CYS A 100 10.44 -15.97 6.19
C CYS A 100 9.44 -17.12 6.05
N ILE A 101 9.33 -17.94 7.10
CA ILE A 101 8.38 -19.07 7.17
C ILE A 101 7.02 -18.67 7.77
N MET A 102 6.72 -17.37 7.83
CA MET A 102 5.45 -16.84 8.35
C MET A 102 5.13 -17.25 9.81
N MET A 103 6.14 -17.33 10.68
CA MET A 103 5.98 -17.69 12.10
C MET A 103 5.20 -16.64 12.92
N ARG A 104 5.20 -15.37 12.47
CA ARG A 104 4.51 -14.24 13.12
C ARG A 104 4.97 -13.94 14.57
N LYS A 105 6.25 -14.18 14.86
CA LYS A 105 6.91 -13.79 16.12
C LYS A 105 7.93 -12.67 15.95
N CYS A 106 7.78 -11.84 14.92
CA CYS A 106 8.75 -10.78 14.58
C CYS A 106 8.99 -9.83 15.77
N HIS A 107 7.93 -9.46 16.51
CA HIS A 107 7.98 -8.61 17.71
C HIS A 107 8.68 -9.22 18.93
N LEU A 108 9.01 -10.52 18.90
CA LEU A 108 9.61 -11.23 20.05
C LEU A 108 11.12 -11.44 19.92
N ASN A 109 11.74 -10.99 18.82
CA ASN A 109 13.18 -11.18 18.56
C ASN A 109 13.63 -12.66 18.60
N VAL A 110 12.76 -13.58 18.14
CA VAL A 110 13.02 -15.03 18.11
C VAL A 110 12.76 -15.64 16.72
N CYS A 111 13.11 -14.90 15.66
CA CYS A 111 12.97 -15.38 14.29
C CYS A 111 13.89 -16.59 14.04
N PRO A 112 13.36 -17.78 13.69
CA PRO A 112 14.18 -18.99 13.56
C PRO A 112 15.05 -19.00 12.29
N VAL A 113 14.82 -18.07 11.37
CA VAL A 113 15.45 -18.01 10.05
C VAL A 113 16.30 -16.74 9.85
N GLY A 114 16.40 -15.88 10.87
CA GLY A 114 17.26 -14.69 10.83
C GLY A 114 16.80 -13.57 9.88
N VAL A 115 15.53 -13.61 9.46
CA VAL A 115 14.82 -12.45 8.86
C VAL A 115 14.54 -11.43 9.95
#